data_AF-A0A1U8P6D6-F1
#
_entry.id   AF-A0A1U8P6D6-F1
#
_cell.length_a   1.000
_cell.length_b   1.000
_cell.length_c   1.000
_cell.angle_alpha   90.00
_cell.angle_beta   90.00
_cell.angle_gamma   90.00
#
_symmetry.space_group_name_H-M   'P 1'
#
loop_
_entity.id
_entity.type
_entity.pdbx_description
1 polymer ?
#
loop_
_entity_poly.entity_id
_entity_poly.type
_entity_poly.pdbx_seq_one_letter_code
_entity_poly.pdbx_strand_id
1 'polypeptide(L)'
;MAVAGLYRRVLPSPPAIEFSSPEGKQLFTEALAGGTAEGFFKLISYYQTQSEPAYCGLATLAMVLNALAIDPGRTWKGPWRWFDDSMLDCCEPLEKIKSQGITFGKVACLAVCNGAQVEPFRTDQSSIEDFRERVVSCTSSEDCHLIVSYNRAVFKQTGTGHFSPIGGYHAGKDMVLILDVARFKYPPHWVPLSLLWDAMNTIDKATGHYRGFMVMSKLQKATSVLYTMSCKHENWNVVAKYLTEDLPLLLTSKNLKDVNDVLCVVFRSAPSSLRDFIKWIAEVRRQDDGSTVLSEEEKGRVALKEEVLKQIRETELFKNVTGYLGFERSLCESEAPLGYTDSLADIAANVCCQVAGLLTGKIRSLNGCCKDIKLRKSVCKEPVTVVSGTVTTDGTEQMVDMLIPSSETKPSCSFDFDQNSCSGIPPSIGDGLTVLLVALPQDTWLGLKEEKLQAEMKGLTSADCLPTLLQEEVLHLQRQLYFLKADLNISPSSS
;
A
#
# COMPACT_ATOMS: atom_id res chain seq x y z
N MET A 1 -28.03 9.04 29.90
CA MET A 1 -27.15 8.64 31.01
C MET A 1 -25.72 8.77 30.53
N ALA A 2 -24.87 9.52 31.24
CA ALA A 2 -23.44 9.54 30.91
C ALA A 2 -22.88 8.13 31.14
N VAL A 3 -22.25 7.54 30.12
CA VAL A 3 -21.53 6.27 30.27
C VAL A 3 -20.35 6.55 31.20
N ALA A 4 -20.21 5.77 32.28
CA ALA A 4 -19.08 5.91 33.19
C ALA A 4 -17.77 5.69 32.42
N GLY A 5 -16.89 6.69 32.43
CA GLY A 5 -15.58 6.60 31.81
C GLY A 5 -14.67 5.61 32.56
N LEU A 6 -13.74 4.97 31.85
CA LEU A 6 -12.71 4.12 32.44
C LEU A 6 -11.36 4.83 32.44
N TYR A 7 -10.69 4.87 33.60
CA TYR A 7 -9.31 5.36 33.73
C TYR A 7 -8.35 4.18 33.94
N ARG A 8 -7.65 3.78 32.88
CA ARG A 8 -6.68 2.67 32.85
C ARG A 8 -7.22 1.32 33.31
N ARG A 9 -6.41 0.28 33.18
CA ARG A 9 -6.63 -1.05 33.74
C ARG A 9 -5.37 -1.46 34.50
N VAL A 10 -5.53 -2.21 35.59
CA VAL A 10 -4.39 -2.82 36.29
C VAL A 10 -3.76 -3.86 35.37
N LEU A 11 -2.46 -3.75 35.11
CA LEU A 11 -1.71 -4.74 34.33
C LEU A 11 -1.69 -6.08 35.10
N PRO A 12 -2.19 -7.18 34.52
CA PRO A 12 -2.12 -8.49 35.16
C PRO A 12 -0.66 -8.93 35.34
N SER A 13 -0.22 -9.04 36.59
CA SER A 13 1.14 -9.42 36.96
C SER A 13 1.09 -10.44 38.11
N PRO A 14 1.52 -11.70 37.89
CA PRO A 14 1.97 -12.31 36.62
C PRO A 14 0.86 -12.48 35.58
N PRO A 15 1.19 -12.62 34.27
CA PRO A 15 2.53 -12.91 33.76
C PRO A 15 3.33 -11.71 33.27
N ALA A 16 2.75 -10.50 33.21
CA ALA A 16 3.47 -9.33 32.73
C ALA A 16 4.24 -8.63 33.86
N ILE A 17 5.37 -7.99 33.52
CA ILE A 17 6.13 -7.11 34.43
C ILE A 17 6.07 -5.70 33.86
N GLU A 18 5.52 -4.75 34.62
CA GLU A 18 5.43 -3.36 34.17
C GLU A 18 6.83 -2.77 33.95
N PHE A 19 7.03 -2.08 32.82
CA PHE A 19 8.33 -1.50 32.44
C PHE A 19 8.87 -0.52 33.48
N SER A 20 8.01 0.33 34.07
CA SER A 20 8.37 1.32 35.09
C SER A 20 8.62 0.74 36.49
N SER A 21 8.34 -0.55 36.72
CA SER A 21 8.60 -1.21 38.00
C SER A 21 10.10 -1.38 38.25
N PRO A 22 10.54 -1.60 39.51
CA PRO A 22 11.95 -1.90 39.81
C PRO A 22 12.48 -3.09 38.99
N GLU A 23 11.70 -4.17 38.88
CA GLU A 23 12.07 -5.33 38.07
C GLU A 23 12.09 -5.02 36.58
N GLY A 24 11.11 -4.27 36.06
CA GLY A 24 11.07 -3.86 34.65
C GLY A 24 12.26 -2.99 34.24
N LYS A 25 12.70 -2.09 35.13
CA LYS A 25 13.91 -1.26 34.95
C LYS A 25 15.19 -2.10 34.96
N GLN A 26 15.26 -3.10 35.86
CA GLN A 26 16.38 -4.03 35.91
C GLN A 26 16.49 -4.81 34.59
N LEU A 27 15.37 -5.42 34.13
CA LEU A 27 15.32 -6.14 32.85
C LEU A 27 15.78 -5.28 31.68
N PHE A 28 15.35 -4.02 31.64
CA PHE A 28 15.76 -3.09 30.58
C PHE A 28 17.25 -2.74 30.65
N THR A 29 17.78 -2.51 31.86
CA THR A 29 19.21 -2.21 32.05
C THR A 29 20.08 -3.39 31.61
N GLU A 30 19.68 -4.61 31.97
CA GLU A 30 20.37 -5.85 31.59
C GLU A 30 20.28 -6.11 30.08
N ALA A 31 19.11 -5.89 29.47
CA ALA A 31 18.92 -6.00 28.02
C ALA A 31 19.75 -4.97 27.23
N LEU A 32 19.79 -3.72 27.70
CA LEU A 32 20.59 -2.66 27.09
C LEU A 32 22.08 -2.95 27.21
N ALA A 33 22.55 -3.39 28.38
CA ALA A 33 23.94 -3.81 28.55
C ALA A 33 24.31 -5.02 27.66
N GLY A 34 23.33 -5.88 27.37
CA GLY A 34 23.46 -7.01 26.45
C GLY A 34 23.34 -6.66 24.96
N GLY A 35 23.07 -5.40 24.60
CA GLY A 35 22.92 -4.95 23.21
C GLY A 35 21.61 -5.38 22.54
N THR A 36 20.63 -5.90 23.30
CA THR A 36 19.33 -6.39 22.77
C THR A 36 18.19 -5.42 23.08
N ALA A 37 18.50 -4.12 23.15
CA ALA A 37 17.54 -3.04 23.32
C ALA A 37 17.92 -1.76 22.55
N GLU A 38 18.75 -1.85 21.52
CA GLU A 38 19.19 -0.71 20.70
C GLU A 38 18.02 -0.07 19.94
N GLY A 39 17.15 -0.91 19.34
CA GLY A 39 15.96 -0.44 18.63
C GLY A 39 14.96 0.34 19.51
N PHE A 40 15.06 0.22 20.85
CA PHE A 40 14.24 0.95 21.80
C PHE A 40 14.32 2.45 21.60
N PHE A 41 15.52 3.01 21.38
CA PHE A 41 15.74 4.45 21.34
C PHE A 41 15.02 5.12 20.18
N LYS A 42 15.03 4.48 19.00
CA LYS A 42 14.24 4.93 17.85
C LYS A 42 12.74 4.84 18.14
N LEU A 43 12.27 3.69 18.63
CA LEU A 43 10.84 3.49 18.87
C LEU A 43 10.27 4.43 19.94
N ILE A 44 11.01 4.68 21.03
CA ILE A 44 10.52 5.51 22.14
C ILE A 44 10.41 6.99 21.72
N SER A 45 11.29 7.48 20.84
CA SER A 45 11.22 8.83 20.27
C SER A 45 9.92 9.10 19.52
N TYR A 46 9.25 8.04 19.04
CA TYR A 46 8.01 8.14 18.26
C TYR A 46 6.83 7.47 18.97
N TYR A 47 6.96 7.15 20.26
CA TYR A 47 5.95 6.41 20.99
C TYR A 47 4.65 7.20 21.14
N GLN A 48 3.57 6.70 20.52
CA GLN A 48 2.28 7.38 20.47
C GLN A 48 1.15 6.55 21.07
N THR A 49 0.07 7.23 21.41
CA THR A 49 -1.17 6.58 21.85
C THR A 49 -2.06 6.40 20.63
N GLN A 50 -2.64 5.21 20.45
CA GLN A 50 -3.63 4.99 19.38
C GLN A 50 -4.80 5.99 19.53
N SER A 51 -5.13 6.72 18.44
CA SER A 51 -6.13 7.79 18.49
C SER A 51 -7.56 7.26 18.67
N GLU A 52 -7.82 6.04 18.19
CA GLU A 52 -9.09 5.33 18.36
C GLU A 52 -8.86 3.96 19.01
N PRO A 53 -9.84 3.40 19.76
CA PRO A 53 -9.73 2.07 20.37
C PRO A 53 -9.43 0.93 19.39
N ALA A 54 -9.79 1.09 18.11
CA ALA A 54 -9.55 0.11 17.06
C ALA A 54 -8.23 0.34 16.28
N TYR A 55 -7.51 1.45 16.52
CA TYR A 55 -6.35 1.88 15.72
C TYR A 55 -4.99 1.34 16.20
N CYS A 56 -4.97 0.28 17.02
CA CYS A 56 -3.71 -0.28 17.52
C CYS A 56 -2.72 -0.65 16.40
N GLY A 57 -3.20 -1.20 15.27
CA GLY A 57 -2.37 -1.51 14.10
C GLY A 57 -1.79 -0.26 13.43
N LEU A 58 -2.60 0.79 13.28
CA LEU A 58 -2.20 2.03 12.60
C LEU A 58 -1.22 2.82 13.47
N ALA A 59 -1.50 2.94 14.76
CA ALA A 59 -0.62 3.62 15.70
C ALA A 59 0.74 2.92 15.82
N THR A 60 0.74 1.58 15.85
CA THR A 60 1.97 0.77 15.84
C THR A 60 2.75 0.98 14.54
N LEU A 61 2.08 0.95 13.40
CA LEU A 61 2.72 1.11 12.10
C LEU A 61 3.31 2.52 11.93
N ALA A 62 2.57 3.58 12.24
CA ALA A 62 3.08 4.94 12.16
C ALA A 62 4.29 5.16 13.09
N MET A 63 4.31 4.53 14.28
CA MET A 63 5.48 4.50 15.15
C MET A 63 6.71 3.93 14.44
N VAL A 64 6.56 2.76 13.82
CA VAL A 64 7.66 2.03 13.16
C VAL A 64 8.11 2.74 11.89
N LEU A 65 7.20 3.29 11.08
CA LEU A 65 7.56 4.04 9.86
C LEU A 65 8.37 5.30 10.19
N ASN A 66 7.97 6.04 11.23
CA ASN A 66 8.74 7.19 11.72
C ASN A 66 10.09 6.75 12.32
N ALA A 67 10.13 5.62 13.05
CA ALA A 67 11.36 5.05 13.61
C ALA A 67 12.40 4.68 12.56
N LEU A 68 11.93 4.13 11.43
CA LEU A 68 12.74 3.83 10.25
C LEU A 68 13.10 5.06 9.41
N ALA A 69 12.66 6.27 9.80
CA ALA A 69 12.84 7.51 9.03
C ALA A 69 12.40 7.35 7.56
N ILE A 70 11.23 6.75 7.36
CA ILE A 70 10.55 6.70 6.06
C ILE A 70 9.76 7.99 5.90
N ASP A 71 9.89 8.63 4.74
CA ASP A 71 9.17 9.85 4.42
C ASP A 71 7.79 9.50 3.82
N PRO A 72 6.68 10.02 4.37
CA PRO A 72 5.35 9.78 3.81
C PRO A 72 5.13 10.39 2.42
N GLY A 73 6.00 11.30 1.95
CA GLY A 73 5.89 11.96 0.64
C GLY A 73 4.72 12.95 0.52
N ARG A 74 3.96 13.15 1.60
CA ARG A 74 2.81 14.05 1.71
C ARG A 74 2.79 14.76 3.06
N THR A 75 2.22 15.95 3.06
CA THR A 75 2.10 16.78 4.27
C THR A 75 1.08 16.19 5.26
N TRP A 76 1.42 16.26 6.55
CA TRP A 76 0.53 15.92 7.65
C TRP A 76 -0.13 17.18 8.22
N LYS A 77 0.67 18.12 8.71
CA LYS A 77 0.22 19.38 9.33
C LYS A 77 1.14 20.53 8.93
N GLY A 78 0.58 21.56 8.28
CA GLY A 78 1.37 22.66 7.73
C GLY A 78 2.48 22.13 6.80
N PRO A 79 3.73 22.61 6.92
CA PRO A 79 4.83 22.15 6.06
C PRO A 79 5.40 20.78 6.47
N TRP A 80 4.92 20.19 7.57
CA TRP A 80 5.53 19.00 8.15
C TRP A 80 5.02 17.71 7.51
N ARG A 81 5.95 16.85 7.13
CA ARG A 81 5.71 15.47 6.70
C ARG A 81 5.95 14.53 7.87
N TRP A 82 4.96 13.72 8.20
CA TRP A 82 5.00 12.84 9.36
C TRP A 82 4.02 11.70 9.20
N PHE A 83 4.31 10.49 9.69
CA PHE A 83 3.28 9.45 9.78
C PHE A 83 2.43 9.63 11.03
N ASP A 84 1.13 9.77 10.81
CA ASP A 84 0.09 9.75 11.83
C ASP A 84 -0.91 8.62 11.51
N ASP A 85 -1.61 8.09 12.51
CA ASP A 85 -2.53 6.97 12.27
C ASP A 85 -3.68 7.33 11.31
N SER A 86 -4.08 8.61 11.23
CA SER A 86 -5.05 9.12 10.25
C SER A 86 -4.58 9.12 8.80
N MET A 87 -3.29 8.85 8.54
CA MET A 87 -2.75 8.82 7.18
C MET A 87 -2.76 7.40 6.57
N LEU A 88 -2.99 6.37 7.37
CA LEU A 88 -2.79 4.98 6.96
C LEU A 88 -4.08 4.34 6.41
N ASP A 89 -4.51 4.78 5.23
CA ASP A 89 -5.81 4.42 4.62
C ASP A 89 -5.71 3.69 3.26
N CYS A 90 -4.51 3.39 2.76
CA CYS A 90 -4.32 2.91 1.39
C CYS A 90 -4.89 1.50 1.14
N CYS A 91 -4.94 0.63 2.16
CA CYS A 91 -5.38 -0.76 2.02
C CYS A 91 -6.76 -1.08 2.61
N GLU A 92 -7.27 -0.21 3.48
CA GLU A 92 -8.58 -0.33 4.12
C GLU A 92 -9.04 1.07 4.55
N PRO A 93 -10.30 1.48 4.30
CA PRO A 93 -10.78 2.79 4.71
C PRO A 93 -10.77 2.97 6.23
N LEU A 94 -10.38 4.16 6.70
CA LEU A 94 -10.30 4.51 8.13
C LEU A 94 -11.61 4.25 8.89
N GLU A 95 -12.76 4.56 8.30
CA GLU A 95 -14.08 4.31 8.93
C GLU A 95 -14.36 2.81 9.18
N LYS A 96 -13.89 1.94 8.28
CA LYS A 96 -14.00 0.49 8.46
C LYS A 96 -13.00 0.01 9.52
N ILE A 97 -11.77 0.53 9.52
CA ILE A 97 -10.79 0.24 10.57
C ILE A 97 -11.31 0.69 11.93
N LYS A 98 -11.97 1.85 12.01
CA LYS A 98 -12.51 2.41 13.25
C LYS A 98 -13.60 1.54 13.86
N SER A 99 -14.41 0.90 13.01
CA SER A 99 -15.51 0.03 13.45
C SER A 99 -15.09 -1.42 13.70
N GLN A 100 -14.16 -1.96 12.91
CA GLN A 100 -13.84 -3.40 12.90
C GLN A 100 -12.42 -3.73 13.36
N GLY A 101 -11.54 -2.74 13.47
CA GLY A 101 -10.10 -2.95 13.60
C GLY A 101 -9.45 -3.27 12.25
N ILE A 102 -8.22 -3.77 12.31
CA ILE A 102 -7.43 -4.12 11.12
C ILE A 102 -6.81 -5.50 11.27
N THR A 103 -6.74 -6.25 10.16
CA THR A 103 -6.18 -7.61 10.14
C THR A 103 -4.67 -7.60 9.89
N PHE A 104 -4.01 -8.73 10.18
CA PHE A 104 -2.56 -8.87 10.03
C PHE A 104 -2.05 -8.53 8.62
N GLY A 105 -2.66 -9.10 7.57
CA GLY A 105 -2.25 -8.83 6.19
C GLY A 105 -2.56 -7.41 5.74
N LYS A 106 -3.64 -6.80 6.24
CA LYS A 106 -3.92 -5.38 5.99
C LYS A 106 -2.88 -4.45 6.62
N VAL A 107 -2.37 -4.76 7.82
CA VAL A 107 -1.24 -4.00 8.41
C VAL A 107 0.02 -4.16 7.56
N ALA A 108 0.33 -5.37 7.09
CA ALA A 108 1.46 -5.59 6.19
C ALA A 108 1.31 -4.83 4.85
N CYS A 109 0.10 -4.82 4.28
CA CYS A 109 -0.22 -4.04 3.09
C CYS A 109 -0.01 -2.53 3.33
N LEU A 110 -0.52 -2.00 4.44
CA LEU A 110 -0.32 -0.58 4.79
C LEU A 110 1.19 -0.26 4.91
N ALA A 111 1.97 -1.13 5.52
CA ALA A 111 3.41 -0.96 5.65
C ALA A 111 4.12 -0.87 4.30
N VAL A 112 3.84 -1.81 3.39
CA VAL A 112 4.43 -1.86 2.04
C VAL A 112 4.04 -0.62 1.21
N CYS A 113 2.76 -0.27 1.25
CA CYS A 113 2.24 0.88 0.51
C CYS A 113 2.79 2.22 1.03
N ASN A 114 3.30 2.27 2.26
CA ASN A 114 3.94 3.45 2.83
C ASN A 114 5.47 3.34 2.84
N GLY A 115 6.05 2.44 2.03
CA GLY A 115 7.48 2.41 1.73
C GLY A 115 8.36 1.58 2.65
N ALA A 116 7.78 0.76 3.53
CA ALA A 116 8.55 -0.20 4.31
C ALA A 116 8.82 -1.49 3.53
N GLN A 117 9.97 -2.11 3.78
CA GLN A 117 10.17 -3.53 3.52
C GLN A 117 9.56 -4.33 4.67
N VAL A 118 8.79 -5.38 4.32
CA VAL A 118 8.01 -6.16 5.28
C VAL A 118 8.22 -7.65 5.03
N GLU A 119 8.60 -8.37 6.08
CA GLU A 119 8.57 -9.84 6.11
C GLU A 119 7.55 -10.29 7.16
N PRO A 120 6.33 -10.67 6.75
CA PRO A 120 5.31 -11.14 7.67
C PRO A 120 5.36 -12.65 7.88
N PHE A 121 5.24 -13.07 9.14
CA PHE A 121 5.26 -14.47 9.56
C PHE A 121 4.03 -14.77 10.42
N ARG A 122 3.15 -15.63 9.92
CA ARG A 122 2.11 -16.25 10.77
C ARG A 122 2.73 -17.40 11.55
N THR A 123 2.19 -17.70 12.73
CA THR A 123 2.80 -18.73 13.60
C THR A 123 2.74 -20.15 13.03
N ASP A 124 1.82 -20.43 12.11
CA ASP A 124 1.74 -21.70 11.35
C ASP A 124 2.75 -21.78 10.19
N GLN A 125 3.49 -20.70 9.93
CA GLN A 125 4.49 -20.57 8.86
C GLN A 125 5.91 -20.33 9.41
N SER A 126 6.08 -20.36 10.74
CA SER A 126 7.34 -20.07 11.44
C SER A 126 7.44 -20.92 12.73
N SER A 127 8.53 -20.79 13.47
CA SER A 127 8.72 -21.43 14.77
C SER A 127 9.05 -20.41 15.86
N ILE A 128 8.93 -20.82 17.12
CA ILE A 128 9.32 -19.97 18.26
C ILE A 128 10.83 -19.66 18.24
N GLU A 129 11.65 -20.56 17.71
CA GLU A 129 13.09 -20.34 17.51
C GLU A 129 13.35 -19.24 16.47
N ASP A 130 12.72 -19.33 15.29
CA ASP A 130 12.82 -18.28 14.25
C ASP A 130 12.30 -16.93 14.76
N PHE A 131 11.19 -16.93 15.51
CA PHE A 131 10.70 -15.73 16.17
C PHE A 131 11.73 -15.13 17.13
N ARG A 132 12.37 -15.96 17.97
CA ARG A 132 13.40 -15.50 18.92
C ARG A 132 14.62 -14.93 18.19
N GLU A 133 15.10 -15.59 17.15
CA GLU A 133 16.23 -15.10 16.35
C GLU A 133 15.94 -13.72 15.75
N ARG A 134 14.73 -13.52 15.20
CA ARG A 134 14.30 -12.24 14.65
C ARG A 134 14.12 -11.17 15.72
N VAL A 135 13.59 -11.54 16.89
CA VAL A 135 13.49 -10.64 18.06
C VAL A 135 14.87 -10.14 18.46
N VAL A 136 15.85 -11.03 18.62
CA VAL A 136 17.22 -10.65 18.96
C VAL A 136 17.80 -9.75 17.85
N SER A 137 17.70 -10.17 16.59
CA SER A 137 18.25 -9.42 15.45
C SER A 137 17.71 -7.98 15.37
N CYS A 138 16.39 -7.79 15.47
CA CYS A 138 15.79 -6.47 15.30
C CYS A 138 15.84 -5.61 16.57
N THR A 139 15.91 -6.21 17.76
CA THR A 139 16.12 -5.42 18.99
C THR A 139 17.57 -4.97 19.16
N SER A 140 18.52 -5.61 18.46
CA SER A 140 19.94 -5.24 18.44
C SER A 140 20.31 -4.24 17.34
N SER A 141 19.33 -3.71 16.60
CA SER A 141 19.54 -2.78 15.47
C SER A 141 18.56 -1.62 15.53
N GLU A 142 18.97 -0.47 14.98
CA GLU A 142 18.11 0.70 14.75
C GLU A 142 17.41 0.69 13.38
N ASP A 143 17.85 -0.16 12.45
CA ASP A 143 17.36 -0.20 11.07
C ASP A 143 16.27 -1.27 10.84
N CYS A 144 15.96 -2.05 11.87
CA CYS A 144 14.91 -3.05 11.86
C CYS A 144 14.02 -2.92 13.11
N HIS A 145 12.71 -3.08 12.94
CA HIS A 145 11.75 -3.18 14.04
C HIS A 145 10.79 -4.35 13.83
N LEU A 146 10.25 -4.87 14.93
CA LEU A 146 9.25 -5.93 14.92
C LEU A 146 7.90 -5.38 15.36
N ILE A 147 6.85 -5.75 14.62
CA ILE A 147 5.46 -5.57 15.02
C ILE A 147 4.86 -6.93 15.30
N VAL A 148 4.19 -7.10 16.43
CA VAL A 148 3.48 -8.33 16.80
C VAL A 148 1.97 -8.14 16.77
N SER A 149 1.25 -9.15 16.28
CA SER A 149 -0.20 -9.27 16.36
C SER A 149 -0.53 -10.42 17.31
N TYR A 150 -1.15 -10.15 18.44
CA TYR A 150 -1.34 -11.14 19.50
C TYR A 150 -2.69 -11.01 20.18
N ASN A 151 -3.13 -12.08 20.86
CA ASN A 151 -4.36 -12.09 21.63
C ASN A 151 -4.10 -11.77 23.11
N ARG A 152 -4.61 -10.62 23.57
CA ARG A 152 -4.48 -10.14 24.96
C ARG A 152 -5.01 -11.11 26.01
N ALA A 153 -5.98 -11.96 25.66
CA ALA A 153 -6.58 -12.90 26.59
C ALA A 153 -5.54 -13.87 27.18
N VAL A 154 -4.50 -14.23 26.42
CA VAL A 154 -3.40 -15.10 26.87
C VAL A 154 -2.61 -14.44 28.01
N PHE A 155 -2.50 -13.10 28.01
CA PHE A 155 -1.88 -12.33 29.08
C PHE A 155 -2.84 -11.99 30.22
N LYS A 156 -4.06 -12.54 30.21
CA LYS A 156 -5.17 -12.16 31.12
C LYS A 156 -5.54 -10.67 31.02
N GLN A 157 -5.12 -10.00 29.95
CA GLN A 157 -5.46 -8.61 29.69
C GLN A 157 -6.86 -8.52 29.07
N THR A 158 -7.51 -7.39 29.28
CA THR A 158 -8.82 -7.14 28.68
C THR A 158 -8.70 -6.85 27.18
N GLY A 159 -9.65 -7.32 26.37
CA GLY A 159 -9.62 -7.19 24.91
C GLY A 159 -9.17 -8.47 24.20
N THR A 160 -9.24 -8.46 22.87
CA THR A 160 -8.92 -9.61 22.02
C THR A 160 -7.60 -9.38 21.28
N GLY A 161 -7.64 -9.20 19.95
CA GLY A 161 -6.45 -8.93 19.12
C GLY A 161 -5.86 -7.55 19.41
N HIS A 162 -4.53 -7.45 19.38
CA HIS A 162 -3.79 -6.20 19.55
C HIS A 162 -2.51 -6.20 18.71
N PHE A 163 -2.08 -5.01 18.30
CA PHE A 163 -0.80 -4.78 17.65
C PHE A 163 0.07 -3.86 18.48
N SER A 164 1.36 -4.16 18.60
CA SER A 164 2.36 -3.28 19.21
C SER A 164 3.76 -3.65 18.75
N PRO A 165 4.73 -2.72 18.77
CA PRO A 165 6.10 -3.04 18.44
C PRO A 165 6.85 -3.64 19.63
N ILE A 166 7.91 -4.39 19.33
CA ILE A 166 8.84 -4.92 20.32
C ILE A 166 9.97 -3.93 20.55
N GLY A 167 10.12 -3.48 21.79
CA GLY A 167 11.11 -2.49 22.19
C GLY A 167 12.42 -3.07 22.71
N GLY A 168 12.50 -4.38 22.98
CA GLY A 168 13.71 -4.99 23.53
C GLY A 168 13.53 -6.45 23.90
N TYR A 169 14.64 -7.14 24.08
CA TYR A 169 14.72 -8.54 24.47
C TYR A 169 15.68 -8.72 25.63
N HIS A 170 15.31 -9.53 26.62
CA HIS A 170 16.15 -9.85 27.76
C HIS A 170 16.50 -11.35 27.73
N ALA A 171 17.73 -11.66 27.27
CA ALA A 171 18.20 -13.03 27.06
C ALA A 171 18.20 -13.88 28.35
N GLY A 172 18.60 -13.30 29.50
CA GLY A 172 18.74 -14.06 30.75
C GLY A 172 17.42 -14.60 31.34
N LYS A 173 16.28 -14.01 30.97
CA LYS A 173 14.94 -14.45 31.41
C LYS A 173 14.02 -14.83 30.24
N ASP A 174 14.52 -14.80 29.00
CA ASP A 174 13.75 -14.97 27.76
C ASP A 174 12.47 -14.10 27.72
N MET A 175 12.62 -12.80 27.98
CA MET A 175 11.51 -11.84 28.06
C MET A 175 11.57 -10.82 26.92
N VAL A 176 10.41 -10.35 26.47
CA VAL A 176 10.26 -9.35 25.41
C VAL A 176 9.50 -8.13 25.94
N LEU A 177 9.97 -6.94 25.58
CA LEU A 177 9.35 -5.66 25.95
C LEU A 177 8.34 -5.26 24.89
N ILE A 178 7.05 -5.20 25.25
CA ILE A 178 5.98 -4.71 24.39
C ILE A 178 5.76 -3.22 24.66
N LEU A 179 5.87 -2.39 23.62
CA LEU A 179 5.54 -0.96 23.67
C LEU A 179 4.05 -0.74 23.36
N ASP A 180 3.20 -1.06 24.33
CA ASP A 180 1.73 -1.07 24.16
C ASP A 180 1.15 0.31 23.76
N VAL A 181 0.75 0.45 22.50
CA VAL A 181 0.16 1.70 21.96
C VAL A 181 -1.20 2.06 22.56
N ALA A 182 -1.87 1.12 23.26
CA ALA A 182 -3.07 1.41 24.08
C ALA A 182 -2.67 2.03 25.43
N ARG A 183 -1.91 3.13 25.41
CA ARG A 183 -1.28 3.76 26.59
C ARG A 183 -2.29 4.28 27.62
N PHE A 184 -3.53 4.53 27.19
CA PHE A 184 -4.65 4.85 28.08
C PHE A 184 -5.13 3.64 28.90
N LYS A 185 -4.69 2.42 28.56
CA LYS A 185 -5.15 1.16 29.12
C LYS A 185 -4.06 0.45 29.92
N TYR A 186 -2.91 0.18 29.29
CA TYR A 186 -1.78 -0.52 29.91
C TYR A 186 -0.45 0.19 29.60
N PRO A 187 0.53 0.17 30.51
CA PRO A 187 1.88 0.66 30.26
C PRO A 187 2.68 -0.31 29.37
N PRO A 188 3.86 0.10 28.85
CA PRO A 188 4.83 -0.86 28.34
C PRO A 188 5.14 -1.93 29.38
N HIS A 189 5.32 -3.16 28.93
CA HIS A 189 5.48 -4.30 29.84
C HIS A 189 6.30 -5.42 29.21
N TRP A 190 7.02 -6.12 30.05
CA TRP A 190 7.74 -7.34 29.72
C TRP A 190 6.81 -8.55 29.82
N VAL A 191 6.91 -9.49 28.89
CA VAL A 191 6.28 -10.81 28.95
C VAL A 191 7.27 -11.91 28.56
N PRO A 192 7.10 -13.16 29.00
CA PRO A 192 7.89 -14.27 28.50
C PRO A 192 7.71 -14.43 26.98
N LEU A 193 8.80 -14.67 26.25
CA LEU A 193 8.79 -14.83 24.79
C LEU A 193 7.86 -15.99 24.38
N SER A 194 7.93 -17.11 25.09
CA SER A 194 7.04 -18.27 24.88
C SER A 194 5.56 -17.93 25.05
N LEU A 195 5.22 -17.08 26.04
CA LEU A 195 3.85 -16.66 26.24
C LEU A 195 3.38 -15.70 25.12
N LEU A 196 4.26 -14.82 24.62
CA LEU A 196 3.94 -14.01 23.46
C LEU A 196 3.75 -14.88 22.21
N TRP A 197 4.57 -15.91 22.02
CA TRP A 197 4.37 -16.89 20.96
C TRP A 197 3.00 -17.55 21.06
N ASP A 198 2.60 -18.04 22.23
CA ASP A 198 1.27 -18.61 22.45
C ASP A 198 0.15 -17.61 22.15
N ALA A 199 0.36 -16.32 22.49
CA ALA A 199 -0.60 -15.27 22.20
C ALA A 199 -0.72 -14.96 20.70
N MET A 200 0.36 -15.09 19.93
CA MET A 200 0.35 -15.00 18.47
C MET A 200 -0.20 -16.28 17.83
N ASN A 201 0.00 -17.44 18.47
CA ASN A 201 -0.47 -18.76 18.01
C ASN A 201 -1.97 -18.98 18.26
N THR A 202 -2.76 -17.96 17.98
CA THR A 202 -4.21 -17.96 18.11
C THR A 202 -4.82 -17.50 16.81
N ILE A 203 -5.95 -18.10 16.44
CA ILE A 203 -6.66 -17.76 15.21
C ILE A 203 -7.36 -16.39 15.39
N ASP A 204 -7.22 -15.52 14.40
CA ASP A 204 -8.04 -14.34 14.23
C ASP A 204 -9.37 -14.73 13.59
N LYS A 205 -10.47 -14.56 14.33
CA LYS A 205 -11.82 -14.96 13.88
C LYS A 205 -12.27 -14.20 12.64
N ALA A 206 -11.76 -12.99 12.39
CA ALA A 206 -12.14 -12.21 11.21
C ALA A 206 -11.60 -12.80 9.91
N THR A 207 -10.47 -13.51 9.97
CA THR A 207 -9.76 -14.01 8.79
C THR A 207 -9.66 -15.54 8.74
N GLY A 208 -9.84 -16.23 9.87
CA GLY A 208 -9.62 -17.67 9.98
C GLY A 208 -8.14 -18.07 10.04
N HIS A 209 -7.21 -17.11 10.01
CA HIS A 209 -5.77 -17.35 10.01
C HIS A 209 -5.13 -17.11 11.38
N TYR A 210 -3.97 -17.72 11.62
CA TYR A 210 -3.14 -17.42 12.77
C TYR A 210 -2.68 -15.95 12.76
N ARG A 211 -2.53 -15.36 13.94
CA ARG A 211 -1.79 -14.10 14.09
C ARG A 211 -0.28 -14.38 13.93
N GLY A 212 0.57 -13.44 14.34
CA GLY A 212 2.00 -13.56 14.07
C GLY A 212 2.76 -12.27 14.27
N PHE A 213 3.90 -12.16 13.61
CA PHE A 213 4.80 -11.02 13.71
C PHE A 213 5.27 -10.59 12.32
N MET A 214 5.71 -9.35 12.18
CA MET A 214 6.30 -8.83 10.94
C MET A 214 7.58 -8.07 11.24
N VAL A 215 8.61 -8.39 10.47
CA VAL A 215 9.90 -7.70 10.46
C VAL A 215 9.78 -6.52 9.51
N MET A 216 10.16 -5.35 9.99
CA MET A 216 10.00 -4.06 9.31
C MET A 216 11.35 -3.39 9.18
N SER A 217 11.72 -3.01 7.96
CA SER A 217 12.93 -2.22 7.69
C SER A 217 12.67 -1.17 6.63
N LYS A 218 13.57 -0.19 6.52
CA LYS A 218 13.50 0.81 5.45
C LYS A 218 13.80 0.14 4.12
N LEU A 219 12.91 0.30 3.14
CA LEU A 219 13.18 -0.14 1.78
C LEU A 219 14.37 0.70 1.25
N GLN A 220 15.49 0.04 0.95
CA GLN A 220 16.70 0.71 0.44
C GLN A 220 16.55 1.24 -1.01
N LYS A 221 15.40 0.98 -1.65
CA LYS A 221 15.09 1.35 -3.03
C LYS A 221 13.86 2.27 -3.08
N ALA A 222 13.75 3.08 -4.13
CA ALA A 222 12.66 4.02 -4.30
C ALA A 222 11.29 3.30 -4.25
N THR A 223 10.32 3.91 -3.57
CA THR A 223 8.93 3.48 -3.58
C THR A 223 8.34 3.63 -4.99
N SER A 224 7.34 2.81 -5.35
CA SER A 224 6.60 3.03 -6.59
C SER A 224 6.13 4.48 -6.67
N VAL A 225 6.37 5.08 -7.82
CA VAL A 225 6.20 6.48 -8.15
C VAL A 225 4.92 6.65 -8.98
N LEU A 226 4.56 5.66 -9.80
CA LEU A 226 3.46 5.80 -10.77
C LEU A 226 2.24 4.93 -10.48
N TYR A 227 2.37 3.64 -10.13
CA TYR A 227 1.21 2.74 -10.00
C TYR A 227 1.12 2.03 -8.63
N THR A 228 -0.13 1.80 -8.18
CA THR A 228 -0.44 1.00 -6.98
C THR A 228 -1.67 0.12 -7.22
N MET A 229 -1.71 -1.04 -6.57
CA MET A 229 -2.91 -1.87 -6.48
C MET A 229 -3.88 -1.30 -5.44
N SER A 230 -5.15 -1.19 -5.80
CA SER A 230 -6.21 -0.65 -4.98
C SER A 230 -7.05 -1.78 -4.39
N CYS A 231 -6.98 -1.94 -3.07
CA CYS A 231 -7.85 -2.83 -2.31
C CYS A 231 -8.95 -2.08 -1.53
N LYS A 232 -9.22 -0.83 -1.91
CA LYS A 232 -10.29 0.02 -1.34
C LYS A 232 -11.69 -0.39 -1.80
N HIS A 233 -11.81 -1.07 -2.95
CA HIS A 233 -13.08 -1.45 -3.55
C HIS A 233 -13.51 -2.85 -3.13
N GLU A 234 -14.81 -3.08 -2.88
CA GLU A 234 -15.33 -4.34 -2.31
C GLU A 234 -14.96 -5.60 -3.12
N ASN A 235 -14.76 -5.46 -4.43
CA ASN A 235 -14.47 -6.57 -5.35
C ASN A 235 -12.97 -6.79 -5.63
N TRP A 236 -12.07 -6.17 -4.87
CA TRP A 236 -10.61 -6.36 -5.07
C TRP A 236 -10.21 -7.84 -4.99
N ASN A 237 -10.87 -8.60 -4.11
CA ASN A 237 -10.66 -10.03 -3.91
C ASN A 237 -11.03 -10.86 -5.15
N VAL A 238 -12.11 -10.48 -5.84
CA VAL A 238 -12.54 -11.14 -7.09
C VAL A 238 -11.50 -10.92 -8.19
N VAL A 239 -10.97 -9.70 -8.30
CA VAL A 239 -9.92 -9.38 -9.28
C VAL A 239 -8.61 -10.11 -8.95
N ALA A 240 -8.18 -10.08 -7.69
CA ALA A 240 -6.97 -10.76 -7.25
C ALA A 240 -7.05 -12.27 -7.49
N LYS A 241 -8.20 -12.90 -7.16
CA LYS A 241 -8.45 -14.32 -7.47
C LYS A 241 -8.42 -14.58 -8.98
N TYR A 242 -9.09 -13.74 -9.78
CA TYR A 242 -9.08 -13.89 -11.23
C TYR A 242 -7.66 -13.89 -11.79
N LEU A 243 -6.84 -12.90 -11.41
CA LEU A 243 -5.48 -12.74 -11.92
C LEU A 243 -4.54 -13.88 -11.49
N THR A 244 -4.75 -14.46 -10.31
CA THR A 244 -3.81 -15.41 -9.70
C THR A 244 -4.23 -16.88 -9.80
N GLU A 245 -5.51 -17.18 -10.00
CA GLU A 245 -6.04 -18.56 -10.10
C GLU A 245 -6.79 -18.78 -11.42
N ASP A 246 -7.83 -17.98 -11.69
CA ASP A 246 -8.75 -18.27 -12.79
C ASP A 246 -8.07 -18.06 -14.15
N LEU A 247 -7.24 -17.03 -14.28
CA LEU A 247 -6.55 -16.70 -15.53
C LEU A 247 -5.60 -17.81 -15.99
N PRO A 248 -4.66 -18.34 -15.16
CA PRO A 248 -3.86 -19.50 -15.53
C PRO A 248 -4.68 -20.72 -16.02
N LEU A 249 -5.82 -20.99 -15.37
CA LEU A 249 -6.72 -22.09 -15.76
C LEU A 249 -7.39 -21.82 -17.11
N LEU A 250 -7.83 -20.58 -17.34
CA LEU A 250 -8.43 -20.16 -18.61
C LEU A 250 -7.45 -20.30 -19.77
N LEU A 251 -6.20 -19.88 -19.59
CA LEU A 251 -5.14 -20.00 -20.58
C LEU A 251 -4.83 -21.47 -20.93
N THR A 252 -4.93 -22.37 -19.96
CA THR A 252 -4.75 -23.82 -20.16
C THR A 252 -5.88 -24.45 -20.98
N SER A 253 -7.11 -23.98 -20.79
CA SER A 253 -8.31 -24.56 -21.39
C SER A 253 -8.49 -24.23 -22.89
N LYS A 254 -7.91 -23.13 -23.37
CA LYS A 254 -8.12 -22.61 -24.73
C LYS A 254 -6.96 -22.96 -25.66
N ASN A 255 -7.23 -22.93 -26.97
CA ASN A 255 -6.19 -23.06 -28.00
C ASN A 255 -5.94 -21.67 -28.59
N LEU A 256 -4.88 -21.01 -28.14
CA LEU A 256 -4.54 -19.62 -28.46
C LEU A 256 -3.34 -19.62 -29.41
N LYS A 257 -3.39 -18.81 -30.47
CA LYS A 257 -2.41 -18.87 -31.57
C LYS A 257 -1.38 -17.75 -31.51
N ASP A 258 -1.76 -16.60 -30.96
CA ASP A 258 -0.91 -15.42 -30.88
C ASP A 258 -1.18 -14.58 -29.62
N VAL A 259 -0.40 -13.52 -29.44
CA VAL A 259 -0.51 -12.61 -28.28
C VAL A 259 -1.88 -11.90 -28.22
N ASN A 260 -2.50 -11.58 -29.37
CA ASN A 260 -3.80 -10.92 -29.39
C ASN A 260 -4.92 -11.85 -28.90
N ASP A 261 -4.84 -13.14 -29.24
CA ASP A 261 -5.74 -14.16 -28.67
C ASP A 261 -5.61 -14.22 -27.14
N VAL A 262 -4.39 -14.17 -26.61
CA VAL A 262 -4.13 -14.15 -25.17
C VAL A 262 -4.74 -12.90 -24.53
N LEU A 263 -4.44 -11.70 -25.05
CA LEU A 263 -5.00 -10.44 -24.54
C LEU A 263 -6.54 -10.43 -24.59
N CYS A 264 -7.12 -10.99 -25.66
CA CYS A 264 -8.57 -11.13 -25.79
C CYS A 264 -9.16 -12.00 -24.67
N VAL A 265 -8.54 -13.13 -24.34
CA VAL A 265 -8.98 -13.96 -23.21
C VAL A 265 -8.82 -13.22 -21.89
N VAL A 266 -7.67 -12.59 -21.66
CA VAL A 266 -7.35 -11.87 -20.42
C VAL A 266 -8.35 -10.75 -20.16
N PHE A 267 -8.69 -9.94 -21.16
CA PHE A 267 -9.53 -8.77 -20.96
C PHE A 267 -11.03 -9.06 -21.09
N ARG A 268 -11.47 -9.99 -21.94
CA ARG A 268 -12.90 -10.35 -22.02
C ARG A 268 -13.39 -11.19 -20.85
N SER A 269 -12.49 -11.97 -20.24
CA SER A 269 -12.83 -12.80 -19.09
C SER A 269 -12.63 -12.06 -17.76
N ALA A 270 -12.09 -10.84 -17.80
CA ALA A 270 -11.80 -10.05 -16.61
C ALA A 270 -13.09 -9.57 -15.91
N PRO A 271 -13.09 -9.52 -14.56
CA PRO A 271 -14.14 -8.84 -13.82
C PRO A 271 -14.25 -7.36 -14.21
N SER A 272 -15.46 -6.80 -14.16
CA SER A 272 -15.70 -5.38 -14.48
C SER A 272 -14.88 -4.42 -13.59
N SER A 273 -14.51 -4.84 -12.39
CA SER A 273 -13.68 -4.09 -11.45
C SER A 273 -12.17 -4.15 -11.71
N LEU A 274 -11.70 -4.81 -12.79
CA LEU A 274 -10.26 -4.88 -13.10
C LEU A 274 -9.65 -3.48 -13.28
N ARG A 275 -10.38 -2.55 -13.91
CA ARG A 275 -9.92 -1.16 -14.12
C ARG A 275 -9.71 -0.39 -12.82
N ASP A 276 -10.49 -0.74 -11.81
CA ASP A 276 -10.44 -0.14 -10.47
C ASP A 276 -9.33 -0.72 -9.58
N PHE A 277 -8.72 -1.82 -10.02
CA PHE A 277 -7.73 -2.57 -9.26
C PHE A 277 -6.33 -1.98 -9.38
N ILE A 278 -5.93 -1.47 -10.56
CA ILE A 278 -4.67 -0.74 -10.71
C ILE A 278 -4.94 0.75 -10.86
N LYS A 279 -4.36 1.55 -9.97
CA LYS A 279 -4.52 3.01 -9.94
C LYS A 279 -3.18 3.68 -10.07
N TRP A 280 -3.15 4.78 -10.81
CA TRP A 280 -1.97 5.62 -10.86
C TRP A 280 -1.96 6.58 -9.67
N ILE A 281 -0.76 6.91 -9.19
CA ILE A 281 -0.55 7.74 -8.01
C ILE A 281 -0.53 9.21 -8.47
N ALA A 282 -1.61 9.94 -8.19
CA ALA A 282 -1.68 11.36 -8.47
C ALA A 282 -0.78 12.16 -7.51
N GLU A 283 0.03 13.07 -8.05
CA GLU A 283 0.71 14.08 -7.23
C GLU A 283 -0.26 15.21 -6.96
N VAL A 284 -0.55 15.45 -5.69
CA VAL A 284 -1.51 16.46 -5.25
C VAL A 284 -0.83 17.45 -4.34
N ARG A 285 -1.04 18.73 -4.63
CA ARG A 285 -0.56 19.88 -3.87
C ARG A 285 -1.74 20.67 -3.31
N ARG A 286 -1.63 21.11 -2.06
CA ARG A 286 -2.50 22.18 -1.51
C ARG A 286 -1.88 23.54 -1.80
N GLN A 287 -2.68 24.49 -2.26
CA GLN A 287 -2.24 25.88 -2.38
C GLN A 287 -2.38 26.60 -1.03
N ASP A 288 -1.60 26.19 -0.03
CA ASP A 288 -1.65 26.84 1.28
C ASP A 288 -0.99 28.25 1.26
N ASP A 289 -0.08 28.50 0.31
CA ASP A 289 0.76 29.71 0.29
C ASP A 289 0.51 30.65 -0.91
N GLY A 290 -0.46 30.34 -1.78
CA GLY A 290 -0.73 31.11 -3.01
C GLY A 290 0.39 31.09 -4.07
N SER A 291 1.49 30.37 -3.83
CA SER A 291 2.56 30.15 -4.81
C SER A 291 2.11 29.20 -5.91
N THR A 292 2.28 29.60 -7.17
CA THR A 292 2.07 28.74 -8.35
C THR A 292 3.34 28.04 -8.82
N VAL A 293 4.47 28.24 -8.11
CA VAL A 293 5.79 27.70 -8.49
C VAL A 293 5.96 26.31 -7.88
N LEU A 294 6.40 25.35 -8.69
CA LEU A 294 6.73 23.99 -8.24
C LEU A 294 8.10 23.99 -7.53
N SER A 295 8.20 23.26 -6.42
CA SER A 295 9.47 22.96 -5.75
C SER A 295 10.32 21.99 -6.58
N GLU A 296 11.65 22.01 -6.39
CA GLU A 296 12.55 21.08 -7.08
C GLU A 296 12.24 19.60 -6.76
N GLU A 297 11.71 19.32 -5.57
CA GLU A 297 11.25 17.97 -5.20
C GLU A 297 9.99 17.56 -5.96
N GLU A 298 9.02 18.47 -6.14
CA GLU A 298 7.82 18.21 -6.96
C GLU A 298 8.19 18.00 -8.42
N LYS A 299 9.09 18.81 -8.97
CA LYS A 299 9.60 18.64 -10.34
C LYS A 299 10.31 17.30 -10.51
N GLY A 300 11.18 16.94 -9.55
CA GLY A 300 11.88 15.65 -9.56
C GLY A 300 10.92 14.46 -9.54
N ARG A 301 9.85 14.50 -8.72
CA ARG A 301 8.82 13.45 -8.69
C ARG A 301 8.04 13.34 -9.98
N VAL A 302 7.63 14.47 -10.57
CA VAL A 302 6.89 14.45 -11.84
C VAL A 302 7.77 13.94 -12.98
N ALA A 303 9.03 14.38 -13.05
CA ALA A 303 9.99 13.89 -14.05
C ALA A 303 10.23 12.38 -13.95
N LEU A 304 10.28 11.85 -12.73
CA LEU A 304 10.42 10.41 -12.50
C LEU A 304 9.19 9.64 -13.02
N LYS A 305 7.97 10.16 -12.81
CA LYS A 305 6.74 9.58 -13.37
C LYS A 305 6.69 9.63 -14.89
N GLU A 306 7.16 10.74 -15.49
CA GLU A 306 7.27 10.87 -16.94
C GLU A 306 8.20 9.82 -17.54
N GLU A 307 9.36 9.61 -16.92
CA GLU A 307 10.33 8.63 -17.39
C GLU A 307 9.81 7.19 -17.26
N VAL A 308 9.14 6.85 -16.15
CA VAL A 308 8.46 5.55 -16.01
C VAL A 308 7.39 5.39 -17.10
N LEU A 309 6.54 6.41 -17.32
CA LEU A 309 5.47 6.36 -18.31
C LEU A 309 6.02 6.18 -19.73
N LYS A 310 7.13 6.85 -20.04
CA LYS A 310 7.85 6.69 -21.30
C LYS A 310 8.37 5.26 -21.47
N GLN A 311 9.01 4.69 -20.44
CA GLN A 311 9.50 3.31 -20.47
C GLN A 311 8.37 2.30 -20.71
N ILE A 312 7.20 2.50 -20.09
CA ILE A 312 6.02 1.66 -20.33
C ILE A 312 5.62 1.70 -21.81
N ARG A 313 5.51 2.91 -22.38
CA ARG A 313 5.06 3.14 -23.76
C ARG A 313 6.04 2.62 -24.82
N GLU A 314 7.30 2.48 -24.47
CA GLU A 314 8.35 1.90 -25.34
C GLU A 314 8.31 0.37 -25.39
N THR A 315 7.63 -0.29 -24.43
CA THR A 315 7.52 -1.76 -24.42
C THR A 315 6.70 -2.31 -25.59
N GLU A 316 7.06 -3.51 -26.07
CA GLU A 316 6.27 -4.20 -27.09
C GLU A 316 4.89 -4.62 -26.56
N LEU A 317 4.80 -4.98 -25.28
CA LEU A 317 3.53 -5.32 -24.65
C LEU A 317 2.55 -4.14 -24.68
N PHE A 318 3.01 -2.91 -24.44
CA PHE A 318 2.16 -1.72 -24.55
C PHE A 318 1.55 -1.56 -25.94
N LYS A 319 2.32 -1.81 -27.00
CA LYS A 319 1.81 -1.77 -28.38
C LYS A 319 0.73 -2.81 -28.61
N ASN A 320 0.89 -4.02 -28.08
CA ASN A 320 -0.10 -5.09 -28.18
C ASN A 320 -1.38 -4.75 -27.40
N VAL A 321 -1.25 -4.25 -26.16
CA VAL A 321 -2.39 -3.85 -25.31
C VAL A 321 -3.16 -2.69 -25.93
N THR A 322 -2.46 -1.65 -26.40
CA THR A 322 -3.12 -0.50 -27.06
C THR A 322 -3.74 -0.88 -28.41
N GLY A 323 -3.10 -1.76 -29.17
CA GLY A 323 -3.66 -2.36 -30.38
C GLY A 323 -4.99 -3.09 -30.10
N TYR A 324 -5.03 -3.93 -29.06
CA TYR A 324 -6.26 -4.61 -28.61
C TYR A 324 -7.37 -3.62 -28.22
N LEU A 325 -7.04 -2.63 -27.38
CA LEU A 325 -8.01 -1.62 -26.93
C LEU A 325 -8.55 -0.76 -28.09
N GLY A 326 -7.72 -0.51 -29.12
CA GLY A 326 -8.13 0.14 -30.35
C GLY A 326 -9.06 -0.73 -31.20
N PHE A 327 -8.77 -2.03 -31.31
CA PHE A 327 -9.58 -2.98 -32.07
C PHE A 327 -10.96 -3.21 -31.45
N GLU A 328 -11.06 -3.33 -30.12
CA GLU A 328 -12.35 -3.46 -29.41
C GLU A 328 -13.27 -2.26 -29.66
N ARG A 329 -12.73 -1.04 -29.68
CA ARG A 329 -13.49 0.18 -30.04
C ARG A 329 -14.05 0.15 -31.46
N SER A 330 -13.40 -0.58 -32.39
CA SER A 330 -13.82 -0.64 -33.80
C SER A 330 -14.89 -1.70 -34.09
N LEU A 331 -15.02 -2.74 -33.25
CA LEU A 331 -15.98 -3.83 -33.43
C LEU A 331 -17.34 -3.59 -32.73
N CYS A 332 -17.39 -2.68 -31.76
CA CYS A 332 -18.56 -2.42 -30.92
C CYS A 332 -19.19 -1.05 -31.21
N GLU A 333 -19.90 -0.92 -32.34
CA GLU A 333 -20.93 0.12 -32.49
C GLU A 333 -22.32 -0.32 -31.98
N SER A 334 -22.50 -1.60 -31.61
CA SER A 334 -23.83 -2.18 -31.30
C SER A 334 -24.00 -2.85 -29.93
N GLU A 335 -22.95 -3.01 -29.15
CA GLU A 335 -23.04 -3.20 -27.69
C GLU A 335 -22.24 -2.10 -27.04
N ALA A 336 -22.80 -1.47 -26.01
CA ALA A 336 -22.20 -0.29 -25.41
C ALA A 336 -20.72 -0.54 -25.13
N PRO A 337 -19.79 0.32 -25.62
CA PRO A 337 -18.40 0.22 -25.20
C PRO A 337 -18.40 0.21 -23.67
N LEU A 338 -17.41 -0.42 -23.03
CA LEU A 338 -17.09 -0.13 -21.62
C LEU A 338 -17.20 1.40 -21.45
N GLY A 339 -18.32 1.86 -20.88
CA GLY A 339 -18.84 3.20 -21.11
C GLY A 339 -18.01 4.21 -20.34
N TYR A 340 -16.91 4.67 -20.92
CA TYR A 340 -15.93 5.48 -20.20
C TYR A 340 -15.31 6.49 -21.15
N THR A 341 -15.76 7.74 -21.01
CA THR A 341 -15.01 8.91 -21.46
C THR A 341 -14.04 9.29 -20.35
N ASP A 342 -12.76 8.94 -20.47
CA ASP A 342 -11.72 9.44 -19.57
C ASP A 342 -11.37 10.88 -19.97
N SER A 343 -12.29 11.82 -19.72
CA SER A 343 -11.91 13.22 -19.87
C SER A 343 -10.97 13.58 -18.71
N LEU A 344 -9.95 14.39 -18.99
CA LEU A 344 -9.07 14.97 -17.96
C LEU A 344 -9.86 15.64 -16.82
N ALA A 345 -11.05 16.18 -17.13
CA ALA A 345 -11.95 16.78 -16.16
C ALA A 345 -12.56 15.73 -15.20
N ASP A 346 -12.94 14.55 -15.70
CA ASP A 346 -13.49 13.47 -14.86
C ASP A 346 -12.44 12.87 -13.93
N ILE A 347 -11.20 12.71 -14.41
CA ILE A 347 -10.07 12.26 -13.59
C ILE A 347 -9.78 13.30 -12.49
N ALA A 348 -9.71 14.59 -12.86
CA ALA A 348 -9.49 15.66 -11.91
C ALA A 348 -10.61 15.76 -10.86
N ALA A 349 -11.87 15.58 -11.28
CA ALA A 349 -13.01 15.52 -10.36
C ALA A 349 -12.86 14.38 -9.34
N ASN A 350 -12.49 13.18 -9.81
CA ASN A 350 -12.29 12.02 -8.96
C ASN A 350 -11.14 12.22 -7.96
N VAL A 351 -10.00 12.75 -8.39
CA VAL A 351 -8.86 13.05 -7.51
C VAL A 351 -9.25 14.11 -6.49
N CYS A 352 -9.92 15.19 -6.90
CA CYS A 352 -10.38 16.23 -5.99
C CYS A 352 -11.37 15.68 -4.93
N CYS A 353 -12.28 14.79 -5.31
CA CYS A 353 -13.18 14.11 -4.37
C CYS A 353 -12.42 13.21 -3.38
N GLN A 354 -11.39 12.49 -3.82
CA GLN A 354 -10.55 11.67 -2.94
C GLN A 354 -9.77 12.52 -1.95
N VAL A 355 -9.24 13.66 -2.39
CA VAL A 355 -8.54 14.63 -1.54
C VAL A 355 -9.49 15.23 -0.51
N ALA A 356 -10.72 15.58 -0.91
CA ALA A 356 -11.78 16.01 0.00
C ALA A 356 -12.07 14.98 1.11
N GLY A 357 -12.17 13.72 0.72
CA GLY A 357 -12.40 12.61 1.65
C GLY A 357 -11.23 12.42 2.63
N LEU A 358 -9.99 12.46 2.13
CA LEU A 358 -8.77 12.39 2.94
C LEU A 358 -8.71 13.50 3.99
N LEU A 359 -9.23 14.69 3.66
CA LEU A 359 -9.03 15.84 4.52
C LEU A 359 -10.25 16.23 5.37
N THR A 360 -11.40 15.57 5.16
CA THR A 360 -12.56 15.55 6.09
C THR A 360 -12.65 14.29 6.93
N GLY A 361 -11.88 13.23 6.61
CA GLY A 361 -12.05 11.91 7.18
C GLY A 361 -13.38 11.23 6.82
N LYS A 362 -14.14 11.74 5.84
CA LYS A 362 -15.45 11.19 5.42
C LYS A 362 -15.50 11.04 3.91
N ILE A 363 -15.71 9.82 3.42
CA ILE A 363 -16.01 9.57 2.01
C ILE A 363 -17.51 9.86 1.79
N ARG A 364 -17.84 10.99 1.18
CA ARG A 364 -19.19 11.23 0.66
C ARG A 364 -19.30 10.70 -0.77
N SER A 365 -20.52 10.37 -1.18
CA SER A 365 -20.89 9.97 -2.55
C SER A 365 -20.31 10.96 -3.59
N LEU A 366 -19.90 10.43 -4.74
CA LEU A 366 -19.28 11.14 -5.88
C LEU A 366 -20.10 12.34 -6.40
N ASN A 367 -21.39 12.41 -6.09
CA ASN A 367 -22.25 13.51 -6.55
C ASN A 367 -22.06 14.77 -5.67
N GLY A 368 -21.31 15.73 -6.18
CA GLY A 368 -21.34 17.14 -5.73
C GLY A 368 -20.23 17.57 -4.76
N CYS A 369 -19.10 16.85 -4.68
CA CYS A 369 -18.00 17.21 -3.77
C CYS A 369 -17.08 18.32 -4.29
N CYS A 370 -17.00 18.53 -5.61
CA CYS A 370 -16.12 19.52 -6.24
C CYS A 370 -16.95 20.59 -6.96
N LYS A 371 -16.54 21.85 -6.83
CA LYS A 371 -17.06 22.98 -7.61
C LYS A 371 -15.93 23.59 -8.44
N ASP A 372 -16.22 23.99 -9.66
CA ASP A 372 -15.32 24.74 -10.56
C ASP A 372 -13.93 24.11 -10.80
N ILE A 373 -13.88 23.03 -11.60
CA ILE A 373 -12.61 22.50 -12.11
C ILE A 373 -12.06 23.44 -13.19
N LYS A 374 -10.86 23.97 -12.99
CA LYS A 374 -10.18 24.86 -13.94
C LYS A 374 -8.85 24.25 -14.38
N LEU A 375 -8.73 23.93 -15.66
CA LEU A 375 -7.43 23.57 -16.25
C LEU A 375 -6.55 24.82 -16.36
N ARG A 376 -5.42 24.83 -15.66
CA ARG A 376 -4.40 25.88 -15.74
C ARG A 376 -3.09 25.30 -16.26
N LYS A 377 -2.78 25.54 -17.54
CA LYS A 377 -1.51 25.10 -18.14
C LYS A 377 -0.35 25.90 -17.53
N SER A 378 0.73 25.22 -17.14
CA SER A 378 1.99 25.89 -16.80
C SER A 378 2.62 26.44 -18.09
N VAL A 379 3.33 27.56 -17.97
CA VAL A 379 4.03 28.21 -19.09
C VAL A 379 5.20 27.32 -19.54
N CYS A 380 5.42 27.20 -20.85
CA CYS A 380 6.39 26.35 -21.58
C CYS A 380 7.89 26.48 -21.17
N LYS A 381 8.21 26.37 -19.89
CA LYS A 381 9.57 26.13 -19.39
C LYS A 381 9.69 24.84 -18.58
N GLU A 382 8.57 24.23 -18.17
CA GLU A 382 8.55 22.99 -17.38
C GLU A 382 7.44 22.05 -17.92
N PRO A 383 7.70 20.74 -18.12
CA PRO A 383 6.76 19.81 -18.74
C PRO A 383 5.65 19.33 -17.79
N VAL A 384 5.16 20.15 -16.87
CA VAL A 384 4.14 19.72 -15.89
C VAL A 384 2.78 20.31 -16.25
N THR A 385 1.77 19.46 -16.46
CA THR A 385 0.39 19.92 -16.59
C THR A 385 -0.24 20.02 -15.20
N VAL A 386 -0.64 21.23 -14.79
CA VAL A 386 -1.32 21.45 -13.51
C VAL A 386 -2.83 21.51 -13.75
N VAL A 387 -3.59 20.71 -13.01
CA VAL A 387 -5.05 20.78 -13.00
C VAL A 387 -5.52 21.25 -11.63
N SER A 388 -6.18 22.39 -11.57
CA SER A 388 -6.66 22.98 -10.32
C SER A 388 -8.15 22.72 -10.12
N GLY A 389 -8.53 22.34 -8.91
CA GLY A 389 -9.92 22.19 -8.49
C GLY A 389 -10.16 22.81 -7.12
N THR A 390 -11.39 23.30 -6.89
CA THR A 390 -11.80 23.76 -5.56
C THR A 390 -12.60 22.66 -4.87
N VAL A 391 -12.14 22.30 -3.68
CA VAL A 391 -12.77 21.29 -2.83
C VAL A 391 -13.42 21.99 -1.64
N THR A 392 -14.72 21.76 -1.43
CA THR A 392 -15.44 22.29 -0.27
C THR A 392 -15.51 21.26 0.83
N THR A 393 -14.90 21.55 1.98
CA THR A 393 -14.89 20.68 3.17
C THR A 393 -15.43 21.47 4.37
N ASP A 394 -16.51 20.99 4.99
CA ASP A 394 -17.18 21.60 6.15
C ASP A 394 -17.46 23.12 6.04
N GLY A 395 -17.76 23.59 4.82
CA GLY A 395 -18.05 25.00 4.53
C GLY A 395 -16.81 25.86 4.21
N THR A 396 -15.60 25.31 4.32
CA THR A 396 -14.35 25.93 3.87
C THR A 396 -13.96 25.43 2.48
N GLU A 397 -13.62 26.36 1.58
CA GLU A 397 -13.09 26.05 0.26
C GLU A 397 -11.56 25.96 0.32
N GLN A 398 -11.02 24.87 -0.22
CA GLN A 398 -9.58 24.68 -0.39
C GLN A 398 -9.27 24.45 -1.86
N MET A 399 -8.25 25.14 -2.37
CA MET A 399 -7.76 24.95 -3.73
C MET A 399 -6.71 23.84 -3.75
N VAL A 400 -6.92 22.88 -4.64
CA VAL A 400 -6.09 21.69 -4.79
C VAL A 400 -5.55 21.65 -6.22
N ASP A 401 -4.25 21.49 -6.35
CA ASP A 401 -3.58 21.28 -7.62
C ASP A 401 -3.20 19.81 -7.78
N MET A 402 -3.43 19.28 -8.97
CA MET A 402 -3.02 17.95 -9.40
C MET A 402 -1.94 18.10 -10.46
N LEU A 403 -0.77 17.50 -10.22
CA LEU A 403 0.35 17.54 -11.14
C LEU A 403 0.31 16.29 -12.02
N ILE A 404 0.20 16.49 -13.33
CA ILE A 404 0.13 15.43 -14.32
C ILE A 404 1.47 15.38 -15.08
N PRO A 405 2.15 14.22 -15.10
CA PRO A 405 3.33 14.02 -15.93
C PRO A 405 2.96 14.19 -17.41
N SER A 406 3.74 14.97 -18.17
CA SER A 406 3.60 15.08 -19.62
C SER A 406 4.68 14.29 -20.34
N SER A 407 4.29 13.32 -21.15
CA SER A 407 5.23 12.70 -22.10
C SER A 407 5.11 13.38 -23.46
N GLU A 408 6.22 13.84 -24.04
CA GLU A 408 6.28 14.20 -25.46
C GLU A 408 6.25 12.92 -26.31
N THR A 409 5.08 12.34 -26.56
CA THR A 409 4.93 11.39 -27.67
C THR A 409 4.63 12.17 -28.94
N LYS A 410 5.58 12.21 -29.89
CA LYS A 410 5.27 12.61 -31.27
C LYS A 410 4.12 11.71 -31.77
N PRO A 411 2.98 12.27 -32.19
CA PRO A 411 1.87 11.44 -32.64
C PRO A 411 2.25 10.75 -33.94
N SER A 412 2.49 9.44 -33.89
CA SER A 412 2.51 8.60 -35.09
C SER A 412 1.06 8.24 -35.45
N CYS A 413 0.28 9.23 -35.87
CA CYS A 413 -0.96 9.07 -36.63
C CYS A 413 -1.46 10.48 -36.99
N SER A 414 -1.42 10.79 -38.28
CA SER A 414 -1.87 12.04 -38.87
C SER A 414 -3.38 12.24 -38.71
N PHE A 415 -3.77 13.15 -37.82
CA PHE A 415 -5.01 13.92 -37.90
C PHE A 415 -4.73 15.35 -37.43
N ASP A 416 -4.99 16.31 -38.32
CA ASP A 416 -4.82 17.74 -38.10
C ASP A 416 -5.68 18.24 -36.94
N PHE A 417 -5.05 18.60 -35.82
CA PHE A 417 -5.60 19.56 -34.86
C PHE A 417 -4.47 20.44 -34.30
N ASP A 418 -4.64 21.75 -34.48
CA ASP A 418 -3.90 22.90 -33.95
C ASP A 418 -2.47 22.68 -33.40
N GLN A 419 -1.51 23.05 -34.24
CA GLN A 419 -0.11 23.29 -33.88
C GLN A 419 0.01 24.48 -32.91
N ASN A 420 -0.19 24.28 -31.60
CA ASN A 420 0.42 25.08 -30.52
C ASN A 420 0.12 24.64 -29.07
N SER A 421 -0.35 23.42 -28.84
CA SER A 421 -0.77 22.99 -27.50
C SER A 421 0.00 21.76 -27.04
N CYS A 422 1.00 21.95 -26.16
CA CYS A 422 1.50 20.87 -25.31
C CYS A 422 0.36 20.46 -24.35
N SER A 423 -0.37 19.40 -24.70
CA SER A 423 -1.31 18.74 -23.81
C SER A 423 -0.57 17.57 -23.15
N GLY A 424 -0.30 17.64 -21.85
CA GLY A 424 0.16 16.44 -21.13
C GLY A 424 -0.87 15.34 -21.26
N ILE A 425 -0.43 14.14 -21.66
CA ILE A 425 -1.28 12.96 -21.78
C ILE A 425 -1.23 12.26 -20.42
N PRO A 426 -2.32 12.23 -19.65
CA PRO A 426 -2.35 11.52 -18.36
C PRO A 426 -2.06 10.03 -18.57
N PRO A 427 -1.64 9.31 -17.50
CA PRO A 427 -1.56 7.85 -17.55
C PRO A 427 -2.89 7.27 -18.03
N SER A 428 -2.84 6.53 -19.14
CA SER A 428 -4.00 5.90 -19.76
C SER A 428 -4.29 4.54 -19.11
N ILE A 429 -5.48 4.02 -19.38
CA ILE A 429 -5.83 2.66 -19.00
C ILE A 429 -4.90 1.63 -19.65
N GLY A 430 -4.44 1.88 -20.88
CA GLY A 430 -3.48 1.00 -21.56
C GLY A 430 -2.13 0.95 -20.83
N ASP A 431 -1.67 2.08 -20.30
CA ASP A 431 -0.44 2.15 -19.51
C ASP A 431 -0.58 1.27 -18.24
N GLY A 432 -1.68 1.44 -17.49
CA GLY A 432 -1.94 0.66 -16.27
C GLY A 432 -2.10 -0.84 -16.54
N LEU A 433 -2.89 -1.23 -17.54
CA LEU A 433 -3.09 -2.64 -17.89
C LEU A 433 -1.78 -3.30 -18.34
N THR A 434 -0.92 -2.57 -19.06
CA THR A 434 0.40 -3.08 -19.47
C THR A 434 1.23 -3.44 -18.25
N VAL A 435 1.39 -2.49 -17.30
CA VAL A 435 2.18 -2.74 -16.10
C VAL A 435 1.57 -3.86 -15.25
N LEU A 436 0.23 -3.94 -15.17
CA LEU A 436 -0.45 -5.01 -14.46
C LEU A 436 -0.10 -6.40 -15.03
N LEU A 437 -0.06 -6.56 -16.36
CA LEU A 437 0.29 -7.83 -17.01
C LEU A 437 1.74 -8.22 -16.75
N VAL A 438 2.66 -7.26 -16.77
CA VAL A 438 4.08 -7.48 -16.44
C VAL A 438 4.26 -7.85 -14.96
N ALA A 439 3.40 -7.31 -14.09
CA ALA A 439 3.40 -7.63 -12.67
C ALA A 439 2.79 -9.01 -12.34
N LEU A 440 2.26 -9.75 -13.32
CA LEU A 440 1.76 -11.11 -13.09
C LEU A 440 2.93 -12.09 -12.90
N PRO A 441 2.77 -13.10 -12.01
CA PRO A 441 3.75 -14.16 -11.85
C PRO A 441 4.03 -14.92 -13.17
N GLN A 442 5.29 -15.30 -13.41
CA GLN A 442 5.70 -15.96 -14.67
C GLN A 442 5.05 -17.33 -14.89
N ASP A 443 4.62 -17.99 -13.82
CA ASP A 443 3.84 -19.23 -13.83
C ASP A 443 2.43 -19.06 -14.40
N THR A 444 1.91 -17.83 -14.46
CA THR A 444 0.63 -17.50 -15.13
C THR A 444 0.61 -18.00 -16.58
N TRP A 445 1.75 -17.92 -17.26
CA TRP A 445 1.85 -18.21 -18.69
C TRP A 445 2.14 -19.69 -18.99
N LEU A 446 2.42 -20.53 -17.98
CA LEU A 446 2.78 -21.94 -18.17
C LEU A 446 1.66 -22.79 -18.82
N GLY A 447 0.40 -22.35 -18.69
CA GLY A 447 -0.75 -23.04 -19.28
C GLY A 447 -0.84 -22.97 -20.81
N LEU A 448 -0.10 -22.06 -21.45
CA LEU A 448 -0.13 -21.89 -22.91
C LEU A 448 0.47 -23.12 -23.62
N LYS A 449 -0.32 -23.77 -24.48
CA LYS A 449 0.04 -25.02 -25.17
C LYS A 449 1.10 -24.86 -26.24
N GLU A 450 1.08 -23.74 -26.96
CA GLU A 450 2.06 -23.42 -28.00
C GLU A 450 3.35 -22.91 -27.35
N GLU A 451 4.43 -23.69 -27.43
CA GLU A 451 5.71 -23.36 -26.77
C GLU A 451 6.28 -22.00 -27.20
N LYS A 452 6.13 -21.65 -28.49
CA LYS A 452 6.58 -20.35 -29.01
C LYS A 452 5.81 -19.20 -28.41
N LEU A 453 4.48 -19.32 -28.34
CA LEU A 453 3.61 -18.29 -27.73
C LEU A 453 3.87 -18.18 -26.23
N GLN A 454 4.12 -19.29 -25.55
CA GLN A 454 4.50 -19.29 -24.14
C GLN A 454 5.81 -18.53 -23.92
N ALA A 455 6.84 -18.81 -24.72
CA ALA A 455 8.13 -18.12 -24.62
C ALA A 455 8.00 -16.62 -24.94
N GLU A 456 7.18 -16.27 -25.93
CA GLU A 456 6.88 -14.88 -26.29
C GLU A 456 6.18 -14.14 -25.15
N MET A 457 5.13 -14.70 -24.54
CA MET A 457 4.43 -14.09 -23.41
C MET A 457 5.32 -13.93 -22.17
N LYS A 458 6.15 -14.93 -21.86
CA LYS A 458 7.14 -14.82 -20.78
C LYS A 458 8.17 -13.73 -21.07
N GLY A 459 8.63 -13.62 -22.32
CA GLY A 459 9.54 -12.56 -22.75
C GLY A 459 8.92 -11.16 -22.60
N LEU A 460 7.68 -10.97 -23.07
CA LEU A 460 6.95 -9.70 -23.01
C LEU A 460 6.64 -9.24 -21.57
N THR A 461 6.57 -10.16 -20.62
CA THR A 461 6.19 -9.88 -19.22
C THR A 461 7.36 -10.04 -18.24
N SER A 462 8.57 -10.33 -18.73
CA SER A 462 9.73 -10.50 -17.88
C SER A 462 10.19 -9.17 -17.30
N ALA A 463 10.27 -9.09 -15.97
CA ALA A 463 10.79 -7.92 -15.26
C ALA A 463 12.31 -7.74 -15.43
N ASP A 464 13.04 -8.82 -15.74
CA ASP A 464 14.51 -8.81 -15.82
C ASP A 464 15.03 -8.03 -17.04
N CYS A 465 14.19 -7.88 -18.06
CA CYS A 465 14.53 -7.18 -19.31
C CYS A 465 14.09 -5.71 -19.33
N LEU A 466 13.47 -5.21 -18.24
CA LEU A 466 12.95 -3.85 -18.18
C LEU A 466 14.04 -2.87 -17.71
N PRO A 467 13.97 -1.60 -18.13
CA PRO A 467 14.82 -0.56 -17.56
C PRO A 467 14.56 -0.41 -16.05
N THR A 468 15.58 0.02 -15.30
CA THR A 468 15.60 -0.01 -13.82
C THR A 468 14.36 0.62 -13.18
N LEU A 469 13.89 1.76 -13.67
CA LEU A 469 12.75 2.48 -13.07
C LEU A 469 11.44 1.70 -13.25
N LEU A 470 11.16 1.23 -14.47
CA LEU A 470 9.99 0.38 -14.73
C LEU A 470 10.10 -0.98 -14.02
N GLN A 471 11.30 -1.56 -13.92
CA GLN A 471 11.51 -2.78 -13.16
C GLN A 471 11.14 -2.60 -11.68
N GLU A 472 11.52 -1.48 -11.08
CA GLU A 472 11.19 -1.17 -9.68
C GLU A 472 9.68 -1.01 -9.45
N GLU A 473 8.97 -0.35 -10.38
CA GLU A 473 7.50 -0.26 -10.38
C GLU A 473 6.83 -1.64 -10.43
N VAL A 474 7.28 -2.49 -11.35
CA VAL A 474 6.76 -3.85 -11.52
C VAL A 474 7.01 -4.70 -10.27
N LEU A 475 8.23 -4.65 -9.71
CA LEU A 475 8.57 -5.38 -8.48
C LEU A 475 7.74 -4.89 -7.28
N HIS A 476 7.43 -3.59 -7.22
CA HIS A 476 6.51 -3.06 -6.21
C HIS A 476 5.11 -3.65 -6.34
N LEU A 477 4.54 -3.67 -7.55
CA LEU A 477 3.23 -4.22 -7.81
C LEU A 477 3.17 -5.74 -7.60
N GLN A 478 4.21 -6.49 -7.96
CA GLN A 478 4.33 -7.92 -7.67
C GLN A 478 4.28 -8.20 -6.17
N ARG A 479 4.98 -7.40 -5.36
CA ARG A 479 4.90 -7.50 -3.89
C ARG A 479 3.50 -7.21 -3.37
N GLN A 480 2.83 -6.16 -3.87
CA GLN A 480 1.45 -5.87 -3.50
C GLN A 480 0.51 -7.04 -3.84
N LEU A 481 0.61 -7.60 -5.05
CA LEU A 481 -0.19 -8.76 -5.47
C LEU A 481 0.06 -9.98 -4.58
N TYR A 482 1.31 -10.24 -4.22
CA TYR A 482 1.68 -11.33 -3.31
C TYR A 482 1.01 -11.19 -1.94
N PHE A 483 1.00 -9.99 -1.35
CA PHE A 483 0.32 -9.77 -0.06
C PHE A 483 -1.20 -9.92 -0.17
N LEU A 484 -1.79 -9.41 -1.26
CA LEU A 484 -3.22 -9.59 -1.52
C LEU A 484 -3.58 -11.08 -1.70
N LYS A 485 -2.70 -11.87 -2.34
CA LYS A 485 -2.82 -13.32 -2.50
C LYS A 485 -2.78 -14.04 -1.13
N ALA A 486 -1.86 -13.66 -0.26
CA ALA A 486 -1.69 -14.25 1.07
C ALA A 486 -2.93 -14.07 1.98
N ASP A 487 -3.69 -13.00 1.79
CA ASP A 487 -4.94 -12.75 2.52
C ASP A 487 -6.14 -13.55 1.97
N LEU A 488 -6.05 -14.16 0.79
CA LEU A 488 -7.16 -14.83 0.09
C LEU A 488 -7.15 -16.37 0.17
N ASN A 489 -6.27 -17.00 0.95
CA ASN A 489 -6.03 -18.46 0.93
C ASN A 489 -5.53 -19.02 -0.41
N ILE A 490 -4.87 -18.22 -1.25
CA ILE A 490 -4.34 -18.74 -2.51
C ILE A 490 -2.93 -19.27 -2.24
N SER A 491 -2.79 -20.58 -2.22
CA SER A 491 -1.52 -21.27 -1.96
C SER A 491 -0.41 -20.74 -2.88
N PRO A 492 0.84 -20.62 -2.41
CA PRO A 492 1.96 -20.60 -3.35
C PRO A 492 1.92 -21.92 -4.14
N SER A 493 1.92 -21.82 -5.47
CA SER A 493 2.28 -22.94 -6.34
C SER A 493 3.64 -23.43 -5.83
N SER A 494 3.66 -24.66 -5.30
CA SER A 494 4.88 -25.32 -4.85
C SER A 494 5.87 -25.32 -6.01
N SER A 495 7.05 -24.74 -5.78
CA SER A 495 8.21 -24.82 -6.67
C SER A 495 8.66 -26.26 -6.85
#